data_AF-A0A2D9L836-F1
#
_entry.id   AF-A0A2D9L836-F1
#
_cell.length_a   1.000
_cell.length_b   1.000
_cell.length_c   1.000
_cell.angle_alpha   90.00
_cell.angle_beta   90.00
_cell.angle_gamma   90.00
#
_symmetry.space_group_name_H-M   'P 1'
#
loop_
_entity.id
_entity.type
_entity.pdbx_description
1 polymer ?
#
loop_
_entity_poly.entity_id
_entity_poly.type
_entity_poly.pdbx_seq_one_letter_code
_entity_poly.pdbx_strand_id
1 'polypeptide(L)'
;MSKLFFTLAFAIGLAVVAWIGAGFVGSDLLALAFTGLIGAVYCLGFGELVNFRRQTRELNAQVHQLPESQEQVNHWLGTLPAPMQFPVQRRIEGHAAALPGPQLTPYLTGLLVMLGLLGTFAGMIVTLGGAASALDNSTELSAIRSALAAPIAGLSLAFGTSIAGVAASAMLGLASTLSRRDRLQASRALDSALRDKLHHLSADHQRHQAFQALEIQAQALPQMASAMERMTARMEQLGEQLEQSLTRNQQE
;
A
#
# COMPACT_ATOMS: atom_id res chain seq x y z
N MET A 1 8.12 -15.40 11.85
CA MET A 1 7.02 -16.29 11.40
C MET A 1 6.46 -15.92 10.02
N SER A 2 6.15 -14.65 9.70
CA SER A 2 5.54 -14.30 8.38
C SER A 2 6.39 -14.62 7.14
N LYS A 3 7.71 -14.76 7.27
CA LYS A 3 8.58 -15.22 6.17
C LYS A 3 8.26 -16.66 5.77
N LEU A 4 8.08 -17.53 6.76
CA LEU A 4 7.90 -18.97 6.58
C LEU A 4 6.52 -19.29 6.00
N PHE A 5 5.47 -18.61 6.46
CA PHE A 5 4.13 -18.72 5.87
C PHE A 5 4.07 -18.26 4.42
N PHE A 6 4.80 -17.19 4.08
CA PHE A 6 4.86 -16.68 2.71
C PHE A 6 5.59 -17.63 1.77
N THR A 7 6.74 -18.17 2.19
CA THR A 7 7.48 -19.17 1.39
C THR A 7 6.71 -20.48 1.27
N LEU A 8 5.97 -20.86 2.31
CA LEU A 8 5.10 -22.03 2.28
C LEU A 8 3.96 -21.84 1.27
N ALA A 9 3.29 -20.68 1.29
CA ALA A 9 2.23 -20.36 0.33
C ALA A 9 2.74 -20.39 -1.12
N PHE A 10 3.96 -19.89 -1.36
CA PHE A 10 4.63 -19.99 -2.66
C PHE A 10 4.84 -21.44 -3.09
N ALA A 11 5.47 -22.22 -2.21
CA ALA A 11 5.84 -23.59 -2.48
C ALA A 11 4.61 -24.45 -2.74
N ILE A 12 3.53 -24.28 -1.97
CA ILE A 12 2.27 -25.00 -2.16
C ILE A 12 1.63 -24.62 -3.51
N GLY A 13 1.52 -23.33 -3.83
CA GLY A 13 0.91 -22.91 -5.10
C GLY A 13 1.69 -23.42 -6.30
N LEU A 14 3.02 -23.32 -6.27
CA LEU A 14 3.90 -23.82 -7.34
C LEU A 14 3.86 -25.35 -7.44
N ALA A 15 3.86 -26.06 -6.32
CA ALA A 15 3.77 -27.51 -6.29
C ALA A 15 2.46 -28.02 -6.92
N VAL A 16 1.33 -27.36 -6.63
CA VAL A 16 0.03 -27.70 -7.23
C VAL A 16 0.05 -27.48 -8.75
N VAL A 17 0.53 -26.33 -9.21
CA VAL A 17 0.63 -26.03 -10.65
C VAL A 17 1.59 -26.99 -11.36
N ALA A 18 2.73 -27.31 -10.75
CA ALA A 18 3.72 -28.25 -11.31
C ALA A 18 3.20 -29.69 -11.36
N TRP A 19 2.51 -30.15 -10.30
CA TRP A 19 1.89 -31.47 -10.25
C TRP A 19 0.83 -31.64 -11.35
N ILE A 20 -0.04 -30.65 -11.49
CA ILE A 20 -1.08 -30.65 -12.53
C ILE A 20 -0.45 -30.56 -13.92
N GLY A 21 0.56 -29.71 -14.10
CA GLY A 21 1.30 -29.58 -15.35
C GLY A 21 1.98 -30.88 -15.78
N ALA A 22 2.58 -31.61 -14.83
CA ALA A 22 3.19 -32.92 -15.09
C ALA A 22 2.15 -33.96 -15.57
N GLY A 23 0.91 -33.89 -15.06
CA GLY A 23 -0.20 -34.72 -15.53
C GLY A 23 -0.63 -34.46 -16.99
N PHE A 24 -0.28 -33.29 -17.55
CA PHE A 24 -0.60 -32.93 -18.94
C PHE A 24 0.54 -33.19 -19.93
N VAL A 25 1.73 -33.55 -19.45
CA VAL A 25 2.87 -33.84 -20.32
C VAL A 25 2.56 -35.09 -21.15
N GLY A 26 2.37 -34.89 -22.45
CA GLY A 26 2.13 -35.96 -23.43
C GLY A 26 0.67 -36.36 -23.66
N SER A 27 -0.29 -35.73 -22.98
CA SER A 27 -1.74 -35.98 -23.16
C SER A 27 -2.43 -34.85 -23.93
N ASP A 28 -2.31 -33.60 -23.47
CA ASP A 28 -2.93 -32.44 -24.11
C ASP A 28 -2.02 -31.21 -24.06
N LEU A 29 -1.58 -30.76 -25.24
CA LEU A 29 -0.72 -29.60 -25.40
C LEU A 29 -1.42 -28.29 -24.96
N LEU A 30 -2.74 -28.21 -25.13
CA LEU A 30 -3.52 -27.02 -24.80
C LEU A 30 -3.66 -26.85 -23.29
N ALA A 31 -3.98 -27.93 -22.57
CA ALA A 31 -4.02 -27.93 -21.11
C ALA A 31 -2.65 -27.60 -20.49
N LEU A 32 -1.57 -28.10 -21.10
CA LEU A 32 -0.21 -27.78 -20.70
C LEU A 32 0.13 -26.30 -20.93
N ALA A 33 -0.26 -25.72 -22.06
CA ALA A 33 -0.07 -24.30 -22.35
C ALA A 33 -0.78 -23.38 -21.33
N PHE A 34 -2.04 -23.67 -21.01
CA PHE A 34 -2.77 -22.91 -19.98
C PHE A 34 -2.14 -23.06 -18.60
N THR A 35 -1.72 -24.28 -18.23
CA THR A 35 -1.05 -24.52 -16.93
C THR A 35 0.30 -23.81 -16.85
N GLY A 36 1.07 -23.78 -17.94
CA GLY A 36 2.31 -23.00 -18.03
C GLY A 36 2.06 -21.50 -17.89
N LEU A 37 1.00 -20.98 -18.52
CA LEU A 37 0.61 -19.57 -18.41
C LEU A 37 0.14 -19.23 -16.98
N ILE A 38 -0.63 -20.11 -16.32
CA ILE A 38 -0.98 -20.00 -14.89
C ILE A 38 0.30 -19.90 -14.04
N GLY A 39 1.27 -20.78 -14.26
CA GLY A 39 2.56 -20.77 -13.56
C GLY A 39 3.34 -19.46 -13.76
N ALA A 40 3.39 -18.94 -15.00
CA ALA A 40 4.05 -17.68 -15.31
C ALA A 40 3.39 -16.48 -14.61
N VAL A 41 2.06 -16.37 -14.69
CA VAL A 41 1.27 -15.32 -14.02
C VAL A 41 1.44 -15.40 -12.51
N TYR A 42 1.44 -16.63 -11.95
CA TYR A 42 1.66 -16.86 -10.53
C TYR A 42 3.05 -16.38 -10.08
N CYS A 43 4.10 -16.69 -10.84
CA CYS A 43 5.47 -16.24 -10.54
C CYS A 43 5.60 -14.71 -10.63
N LEU A 44 4.97 -14.07 -11.64
CA LEU A 44 4.94 -12.62 -11.78
C LEU A 44 4.29 -11.94 -10.56
N GLY A 45 3.14 -12.44 -10.11
CA GLY A 45 2.46 -11.92 -8.92
C GLY A 45 3.30 -12.10 -7.66
N PHE A 46 3.99 -13.22 -7.55
CA PHE A 46 4.88 -13.46 -6.42
C PHE A 46 6.12 -12.55 -6.45
N GLY A 47 6.65 -12.24 -7.63
CA GLY A 47 7.74 -11.27 -7.83
C GLY A 47 7.38 -9.87 -7.32
N GLU A 48 6.18 -9.39 -7.63
CA GLU A 48 5.66 -8.11 -7.10
C GLU A 48 5.64 -8.12 -5.56
N LEU A 49 5.12 -9.20 -4.96
CA LEU A 49 5.02 -9.36 -3.51
C LEU A 49 6.40 -9.40 -2.83
N VAL A 50 7.38 -10.06 -3.43
CA VAL A 50 8.75 -10.08 -2.90
C VAL A 50 9.33 -8.67 -2.87
N ASN A 51 9.19 -7.90 -3.95
CA ASN A 51 9.63 -6.51 -4.00
C ASN A 51 8.89 -5.66 -2.96
N PHE A 52 7.57 -5.80 -2.87
CA PHE A 52 6.75 -5.09 -1.90
C PHE A 52 7.21 -5.36 -0.46
N ARG A 53 7.47 -6.63 -0.11
CA ARG A 53 7.98 -7.00 1.22
C ARG A 53 9.40 -6.51 1.47
N ARG A 54 10.27 -6.47 0.44
CA ARG A 54 11.62 -5.90 0.57
C ARG A 54 11.52 -4.42 0.96
N GLN A 55 10.72 -3.63 0.25
CA GLN A 55 10.53 -2.23 0.56
C GLN A 55 9.85 -2.02 1.94
N THR A 56 8.99 -2.95 2.39
CA THR A 56 8.45 -2.89 3.78
C THR A 56 9.53 -3.07 4.82
N ARG A 57 10.49 -3.97 4.59
CA ARG A 57 11.59 -4.22 5.52
C ARG A 57 12.57 -3.05 5.55
N GLU A 58 12.87 -2.47 4.40
CA GLU A 58 13.69 -1.25 4.29
C GLU A 58 13.06 -0.10 5.07
N LEU A 59 11.75 0.15 4.88
CA LEU A 59 11.02 1.13 5.68
C LEU A 59 11.14 0.83 7.17
N ASN A 60 10.84 -0.40 7.60
CA ASN A 60 10.88 -0.76 9.02
C ASN A 60 12.28 -0.62 9.64
N ALA A 61 13.34 -0.88 8.88
CA ALA A 61 14.72 -0.64 9.33
C ALA A 61 14.99 0.86 9.53
N GLN A 62 14.53 1.70 8.60
CA GLN A 62 14.69 3.15 8.67
C GLN A 62 13.84 3.80 9.78
N VAL A 63 12.72 3.19 10.17
CA VAL A 63 11.93 3.62 11.35
C VAL A 63 12.72 3.47 12.66
N HIS A 64 13.75 2.63 12.72
CA HIS A 64 14.59 2.57 13.92
C HIS A 64 15.67 3.67 13.96
N GLN A 65 15.93 4.34 12.83
CA GLN A 65 16.93 5.39 12.67
C GLN A 65 16.25 6.74 12.36
N LEU A 66 15.33 7.15 13.25
CA LEU A 66 14.64 8.43 13.09
C LEU A 66 15.61 9.61 13.31
N PRO A 67 15.59 10.63 12.43
CA PRO A 67 16.38 11.84 12.59
C PRO A 67 15.87 12.71 13.74
N GLU A 68 16.78 13.49 14.34
CA GLU A 68 16.47 14.40 15.46
C GLU A 68 16.28 15.85 15.02
N SER A 69 16.79 16.24 13.83
CA SER A 69 16.68 17.60 13.31
C SER A 69 15.94 17.69 11.97
N GLN A 70 15.35 18.86 11.70
CA GLN A 70 14.56 19.10 10.48
C GLN A 70 15.38 18.99 9.19
N GLU A 71 16.67 19.34 9.21
CA GLU A 71 17.57 19.19 8.06
C GLU A 71 17.86 17.71 7.76
N GLN A 72 17.99 16.88 8.81
CA GLN A 72 18.21 15.44 8.67
C GLN A 72 16.98 14.71 8.15
N VAL A 73 15.77 15.24 8.38
CA VAL A 73 14.52 14.66 7.84
C VAL A 73 14.55 14.59 6.32
N ASN A 74 15.01 15.64 5.64
CA ASN A 74 15.10 15.66 4.18
C ASN A 74 16.09 14.62 3.66
N HIS A 75 17.24 14.48 4.32
CA HIS A 75 18.23 13.46 3.96
C HIS A 75 17.70 12.04 4.21
N TRP A 76 17.05 11.81 5.35
CA TRP A 76 16.41 10.55 5.69
C TRP A 76 15.28 10.18 4.72
N LEU A 77 14.43 11.14 4.32
CA LEU A 77 13.42 10.94 3.29
C LEU A 77 14.04 10.47 1.96
N GLY A 78 15.22 10.99 1.61
CA GLY A 78 15.99 10.54 0.43
C GLY A 78 16.47 9.08 0.51
N THR A 79 16.65 8.53 1.72
CA THR A 79 17.04 7.11 1.91
C THR A 79 15.88 6.14 1.78
N LEU A 80 14.63 6.63 1.84
CA LEU A 80 13.44 5.79 1.73
C LEU A 80 13.15 5.43 0.27
N PRO A 81 12.49 4.27 0.02
CA PRO A 81 12.04 3.91 -1.32
C PRO A 81 11.16 5.00 -1.93
N ALA A 82 11.44 5.39 -3.18
CA ALA A 82 10.72 6.43 -3.93
C ALA A 82 9.18 6.44 -3.76
N PRO A 83 8.45 5.30 -3.86
CA PRO A 83 6.99 5.31 -3.72
C PRO A 83 6.49 5.66 -2.31
N MET A 84 7.36 5.66 -1.30
CA MET A 84 7.01 5.92 0.10
C MET A 84 7.39 7.31 0.58
N GLN A 85 8.26 8.02 -0.14
CA GLN A 85 8.76 9.33 0.28
C GLN A 85 7.61 10.31 0.48
N PHE A 86 6.71 10.45 -0.50
CA PHE A 86 5.60 11.38 -0.42
C PHE A 86 4.56 11.03 0.68
N PRO A 87 4.07 9.78 0.79
CA PRO A 87 3.20 9.39 1.91
C PRO A 87 3.84 9.61 3.30
N VAL A 88 5.15 9.37 3.44
CA VAL A 88 5.86 9.57 4.70
C VAL A 88 6.02 11.05 5.02
N GLN A 89 6.39 11.87 4.03
CA GLN A 89 6.45 13.33 4.16
C GLN A 89 5.10 13.91 4.62
N ARG A 90 4.00 13.51 3.99
CA ARG A 90 2.64 13.93 4.38
C ARG A 90 2.32 13.57 5.83
N ARG A 91 2.76 12.40 6.31
CA ARG A 91 2.58 11.99 7.71
C ARG A 91 3.42 12.81 8.69
N ILE A 92 4.64 13.21 8.31
CA ILE A 92 5.47 14.12 9.10
C ILE A 92 4.80 15.49 9.22
N GLU A 93 4.20 15.97 8.15
CA GLU A 93 3.39 17.21 8.13
C GLU A 93 2.07 17.10 8.93
N GLY A 94 1.77 15.94 9.52
CA GLY A 94 0.57 15.71 10.32
C GLY A 94 -0.66 15.22 9.53
N HIS A 95 -0.52 14.97 8.22
CA HIS A 95 -1.62 14.49 7.39
C HIS A 95 -1.69 12.95 7.35
N ALA A 96 -2.91 12.40 7.36
CA ALA A 96 -3.12 10.99 7.09
C ALA A 96 -2.84 10.67 5.61
N ALA A 97 -1.86 9.80 5.33
CA ALA A 97 -1.56 9.30 3.99
C ALA A 97 -1.36 7.78 4.02
N ALA A 98 -2.05 7.02 3.17
CA ALA A 98 -1.86 5.57 3.11
C ALA A 98 -0.54 5.23 2.39
N LEU A 99 0.20 4.25 2.90
CA LEU A 99 1.33 3.69 2.17
C LEU A 99 0.81 2.88 0.97
N PRO A 100 1.45 2.97 -0.22
CA PRO A 100 0.99 2.27 -1.41
C PRO A 100 1.01 0.76 -1.19
N GLY A 101 -0.07 0.09 -1.62
CA GLY A 101 -0.20 -1.36 -1.62
C GLY A 101 0.21 -2.00 -2.95
N PRO A 102 0.26 -3.35 -3.02
CA PRO A 102 0.42 -4.06 -4.30
C PRO A 102 -0.78 -3.74 -5.20
N GLN A 103 -0.48 -3.33 -6.44
CA GLN A 103 -1.50 -2.86 -7.40
C GLN A 103 -1.84 -3.96 -8.40
N LEU A 104 -0.85 -4.76 -8.81
CA LEU A 104 -1.03 -5.75 -9.87
C LEU A 104 -1.59 -7.07 -9.31
N THR A 105 -1.23 -7.43 -8.08
CA THR A 105 -1.62 -8.71 -7.46
C THR A 105 -3.13 -9.00 -7.49
N PRO A 106 -4.04 -8.06 -7.14
CA PRO A 106 -5.48 -8.32 -7.19
C PRO A 106 -5.97 -8.67 -8.61
N TYR A 107 -5.39 -8.03 -9.63
CA TYR A 107 -5.69 -8.35 -11.03
C TYR A 107 -5.15 -9.71 -11.41
N LEU A 108 -3.92 -10.06 -11.00
CA LEU A 108 -3.33 -11.37 -11.28
C LEU A 108 -4.11 -12.50 -10.59
N THR A 109 -4.62 -12.29 -9.37
CA THR A 109 -5.48 -13.28 -8.71
C THR A 109 -6.77 -13.51 -9.48
N GLY A 110 -7.41 -12.47 -10.02
CA GLY A 110 -8.59 -12.61 -10.88
C GLY A 110 -8.26 -13.29 -12.22
N LEU A 111 -7.13 -12.90 -12.82
CA LEU A 111 -6.63 -13.49 -14.06
C LEU A 111 -6.36 -14.98 -13.91
N LEU A 112 -5.74 -15.43 -12.83
CA LEU A 112 -5.45 -16.86 -12.57
C LEU A 112 -6.73 -17.71 -12.54
N VAL A 113 -7.82 -17.20 -11.95
CA VAL A 113 -9.12 -17.88 -11.93
C VAL A 113 -9.71 -17.93 -13.33
N MET A 114 -9.70 -16.79 -14.04
CA MET A 114 -10.22 -16.72 -15.41
C MET A 114 -9.47 -17.66 -16.34
N LEU A 115 -8.14 -17.76 -16.17
CA LEU A 115 -7.29 -18.64 -16.96
C LEU A 115 -7.56 -20.12 -16.68
N GLY A 116 -7.83 -20.47 -15.42
CA GLY A 116 -8.26 -21.81 -15.04
C GLY A 116 -9.59 -22.21 -15.69
N LEU A 117 -10.58 -21.31 -15.65
CA LEU A 117 -11.88 -21.50 -16.30
C LEU A 117 -11.78 -21.58 -17.81
N LEU A 118 -10.93 -20.74 -18.43
CA LEU A 118 -10.67 -20.78 -19.86
C LEU A 118 -10.00 -22.10 -20.28
N GLY A 119 -9.08 -22.62 -19.47
CA GLY A 119 -8.49 -23.94 -19.67
C GLY A 119 -9.54 -25.06 -19.64
N THR A 120 -10.48 -25.01 -18.69
CA THR A 120 -11.59 -25.98 -18.63
C THR A 120 -12.47 -25.89 -19.87
N PHE A 121 -12.85 -24.67 -20.26
CA PHE A 121 -13.69 -24.44 -21.43
C PHE A 121 -13.03 -24.98 -22.71
N ALA A 122 -11.75 -24.67 -22.90
CA ALA A 122 -10.98 -25.13 -24.03
C ALA A 122 -10.83 -26.66 -24.07
N GLY A 123 -10.52 -27.28 -22.92
CA GLY A 123 -10.43 -28.74 -22.80
C GLY A 123 -11.76 -29.44 -23.13
N MET A 124 -12.90 -28.86 -22.72
CA MET A 124 -14.22 -29.40 -23.07
C MET A 124 -14.52 -29.28 -24.56
N ILE A 125 -14.16 -28.18 -25.22
CA ILE A 125 -14.35 -28.04 -26.69
C ILE A 125 -13.59 -29.13 -27.44
N VAL A 126 -12.32 -29.36 -27.09
CA VAL A 126 -11.50 -30.39 -27.73
C VAL A 126 -12.08 -31.78 -27.50
N THR A 127 -12.50 -32.08 -26.27
CA THR A 127 -13.05 -33.39 -25.91
C THR A 127 -14.38 -33.67 -26.61
N LEU A 128 -15.29 -32.69 -26.63
CA LEU A 128 -16.60 -32.81 -27.29
C LEU A 128 -16.46 -32.89 -28.82
N GLY A 129 -15.58 -32.08 -29.42
CA GLY A 129 -15.29 -32.15 -30.85
C GLY A 129 -14.71 -33.50 -31.27
N GLY A 130 -13.79 -34.04 -30.47
CA GLY A 130 -13.23 -35.39 -30.67
C GLY A 130 -14.31 -36.47 -30.61
N ALA A 131 -15.18 -36.43 -29.59
CA ALA A 131 -16.30 -37.36 -29.45
C ALA A 131 -17.29 -37.29 -30.62
N ALA A 132 -17.69 -36.09 -31.05
CA ALA A 132 -18.60 -35.90 -32.18
C ALA A 132 -17.99 -36.46 -33.49
N SER A 133 -16.72 -36.18 -33.76
CA SER A 133 -16.02 -36.69 -34.94
C SER A 133 -15.89 -38.22 -34.96
N ALA A 134 -15.75 -38.85 -33.79
CA ALA A 134 -15.68 -40.30 -33.65
C ALA A 134 -17.05 -40.97 -33.86
N LEU A 135 -18.15 -40.26 -33.56
CA LEU A 135 -19.52 -40.71 -33.79
C LEU A 135 -19.91 -40.62 -35.27
N ASP A 136 -19.57 -39.53 -35.95
CA ASP A 136 -19.91 -39.33 -37.38
C ASP A 136 -19.24 -40.35 -38.30
N ASN A 137 -18.07 -40.86 -37.91
CA ASN A 137 -17.26 -41.75 -38.75
C ASN A 137 -17.42 -43.24 -38.41
N SER A 138 -18.31 -43.62 -37.48
CA SER A 138 -18.43 -45.02 -37.07
C SER A 138 -19.88 -45.52 -36.95
N THR A 139 -20.12 -46.68 -37.54
CA THR A 139 -21.35 -47.47 -37.40
C THR A 139 -21.20 -48.60 -36.37
N GLU A 140 -20.02 -48.76 -35.76
CA GLU A 140 -19.79 -49.79 -34.75
C GLU A 140 -20.18 -49.33 -33.34
N LEU A 141 -20.89 -50.21 -32.62
CA LEU A 141 -21.33 -49.97 -31.24
C LEU A 141 -20.16 -49.72 -30.27
N SER A 142 -18.99 -50.31 -30.55
CA SER A 142 -17.74 -50.12 -29.82
C SER A 142 -17.24 -48.66 -29.88
N ALA A 143 -17.32 -48.03 -31.06
CA ALA A 143 -16.93 -46.65 -31.28
C ALA A 143 -17.91 -45.67 -30.63
N ILE A 144 -19.22 -45.96 -30.67
CA ILE A 144 -20.23 -45.16 -29.97
C ILE A 144 -19.96 -45.15 -28.47
N ARG A 145 -19.66 -46.32 -27.88
CA ARG A 145 -19.29 -46.40 -26.46
C ARG A 145 -18.01 -45.62 -26.14
N SER A 146 -16.98 -45.74 -26.98
CA SER A 146 -15.71 -45.02 -26.80
C SER A 146 -15.89 -43.51 -26.90
N ALA A 147 -16.66 -43.04 -27.87
CA ALA A 147 -16.95 -41.63 -28.08
C ALA A 147 -17.81 -41.03 -26.95
N LEU A 148 -18.71 -41.81 -26.34
CA LEU A 148 -19.44 -41.40 -25.15
C LEU A 148 -18.58 -41.40 -23.87
N ALA A 149 -17.54 -42.24 -23.80
CA ALA A 149 -16.60 -42.29 -22.68
C ALA A 149 -15.54 -41.17 -22.74
N ALA A 150 -15.20 -40.66 -23.92
CA ALA A 150 -14.20 -39.62 -24.11
C ALA A 150 -14.52 -38.30 -23.34
N PRO A 151 -15.76 -37.76 -23.36
CA PRO A 151 -16.17 -36.63 -22.51
C PRO A 151 -15.91 -36.85 -21.02
N ILE A 152 -16.13 -38.06 -20.52
CA ILE A 152 -15.95 -38.41 -19.11
C ILE A 152 -14.45 -38.40 -18.75
N ALA A 153 -13.60 -38.92 -19.64
CA ALA A 153 -12.15 -38.91 -19.45
C ALA A 153 -11.57 -37.48 -19.54
N GLY A 154 -11.98 -36.70 -20.54
CA GLY A 154 -11.51 -35.32 -20.75
C GLY A 154 -11.99 -34.32 -19.69
N LEU A 155 -13.05 -34.65 -18.95
CA LEU A 155 -13.56 -33.86 -17.83
C LEU A 155 -12.53 -33.75 -16.69
N SER A 156 -11.84 -34.84 -16.35
CA SER A 156 -10.78 -34.82 -15.33
C SER A 156 -9.61 -33.90 -15.71
N LEU A 157 -9.27 -33.89 -17.00
CA LEU A 157 -8.22 -33.05 -17.58
C LEU A 157 -8.61 -31.56 -17.53
N ALA A 158 -9.83 -31.25 -18.00
CA ALA A 158 -10.38 -29.91 -18.02
C ALA A 158 -10.55 -29.32 -16.61
N PHE A 159 -10.91 -30.11 -15.61
CA PHE A 159 -10.99 -29.65 -14.23
C PHE A 159 -9.62 -29.38 -13.60
N GLY A 160 -8.57 -30.09 -14.02
CA GLY A 160 -7.21 -29.89 -13.53
C GLY A 160 -6.71 -28.45 -13.72
N THR A 161 -6.93 -27.85 -14.89
CA THR A 161 -6.51 -26.45 -15.15
C THR A 161 -7.25 -25.45 -14.25
N SER A 162 -8.53 -25.71 -13.95
CA SER A 162 -9.32 -24.87 -13.03
C SER A 162 -8.83 -24.99 -11.59
N ILE A 163 -8.54 -26.21 -11.13
CA ILE A 163 -7.95 -26.45 -9.80
C ILE A 163 -6.60 -25.73 -9.68
N ALA A 164 -5.75 -25.81 -10.72
CA ALA A 164 -4.48 -25.09 -10.75
C ALA A 164 -4.69 -23.57 -10.63
N GLY A 165 -5.60 -22.99 -11.41
CA GLY A 165 -5.90 -21.56 -11.39
C GLY A 165 -6.46 -21.08 -10.05
N VAL A 166 -7.42 -21.81 -9.47
CA VAL A 166 -8.03 -21.48 -8.17
C VAL A 166 -7.01 -21.63 -7.04
N ALA A 167 -6.23 -22.72 -7.01
CA ALA A 167 -5.21 -22.93 -5.99
C ALA A 167 -4.11 -21.86 -6.05
N ALA A 168 -3.62 -21.54 -7.27
CA ALA A 168 -2.65 -20.48 -7.47
C ALA A 168 -3.20 -19.11 -7.04
N SER A 169 -4.44 -18.79 -7.40
CA SER A 169 -5.12 -17.56 -6.99
C SER A 169 -5.28 -17.46 -5.47
N ALA A 170 -5.70 -18.54 -4.82
CA ALA A 170 -5.85 -18.60 -3.36
C ALA A 170 -4.52 -18.41 -2.64
N MET A 171 -3.45 -19.09 -3.08
CA MET A 171 -2.12 -18.96 -2.48
C MET A 171 -1.51 -17.57 -2.70
N LEU A 172 -1.67 -16.99 -3.91
CA LEU A 172 -1.23 -15.63 -4.21
C LEU A 172 -2.02 -14.59 -3.39
N GLY A 173 -3.33 -14.77 -3.27
CA GLY A 173 -4.21 -13.96 -2.43
C GLY A 173 -3.80 -14.00 -0.96
N LEU A 174 -3.55 -15.18 -0.41
CA LEU A 174 -3.06 -15.36 0.96
C LEU A 174 -1.69 -14.69 1.18
N ALA A 175 -0.76 -14.85 0.23
CA ALA A 175 0.53 -14.17 0.30
C ALA A 175 0.38 -12.64 0.25
N SER A 176 -0.59 -12.12 -0.52
CA SER A 176 -0.90 -10.70 -0.63
C SER A 176 -1.48 -10.15 0.67
N THR A 177 -2.41 -10.87 1.30
CA THR A 177 -3.00 -10.44 2.58
C THR A 177 -1.97 -10.42 3.70
N LEU A 178 -1.10 -11.44 3.79
CA LEU A 178 0.02 -11.47 4.73
C LEU A 178 0.98 -10.28 4.52
N SER A 179 1.30 -9.98 3.26
CA SER A 179 2.19 -8.86 2.91
C SER A 179 1.57 -7.51 3.28
N ARG A 180 0.27 -7.30 2.98
CA ARG A 180 -0.47 -6.11 3.38
C ARG A 180 -0.52 -5.95 4.90
N ARG A 181 -0.70 -7.04 5.64
CA ARG A 181 -0.66 -7.04 7.11
C ARG A 181 0.71 -6.60 7.64
N ASP A 182 1.80 -7.14 7.09
CA ASP A 182 3.17 -6.72 7.44
C ASP A 182 3.35 -5.19 7.20
N ARG A 183 2.84 -4.66 6.07
CA ARG A 183 2.89 -3.22 5.76
C ARG A 183 2.09 -2.37 6.73
N LEU A 184 0.90 -2.81 7.13
CA LEU A 184 0.07 -2.09 8.11
C LEU A 184 0.76 -2.01 9.48
N GLN A 185 1.46 -3.07 9.89
CA GLN A 185 2.22 -3.04 11.14
C GLN A 185 3.38 -2.05 11.07
N ALA A 186 4.17 -2.06 9.99
CA ALA A 186 5.24 -1.08 9.76
C ALA A 186 4.72 0.36 9.71
N SER A 187 3.55 0.57 9.08
CA SER A 187 2.86 1.86 9.03
C SER A 187 2.50 2.38 10.42
N ARG A 188 1.97 1.51 11.29
CA ARG A 188 1.63 1.88 12.68
C ARG A 188 2.88 2.18 13.50
N ALA A 189 3.94 1.40 13.33
CA ALA A 189 5.23 1.62 14.00
C ALA A 189 5.84 2.96 13.59
N LEU A 190 5.76 3.31 12.30
CA LEU A 190 6.14 4.63 11.80
C LEU A 190 5.30 5.72 12.47
N ASP A 191 3.97 5.60 12.49
CA ASP A 191 3.10 6.62 13.07
C ASP A 191 3.34 6.82 14.57
N SER A 192 3.63 5.76 15.32
CA SER A 192 4.04 5.88 16.72
C SER A 192 5.38 6.58 16.87
N ALA A 193 6.37 6.24 16.03
CA ALA A 193 7.70 6.82 16.12
C ALA A 193 7.70 8.31 15.71
N LEU A 194 6.93 8.68 14.69
CA LEU A 194 6.72 10.07 14.27
C LEU A 194 6.06 10.89 15.38
N ARG A 195 5.02 10.34 16.03
CA ARG A 195 4.34 11.02 17.14
C ARG A 195 5.19 11.15 18.41
N ASP A 196 6.10 10.23 18.66
CA ASP A 196 6.92 10.28 19.87
C ASP A 196 8.13 11.20 19.67
N LYS A 197 8.85 11.04 18.56
CA LYS A 197 10.12 11.74 18.33
C LYS A 197 9.98 13.05 17.53
N LEU A 198 9.05 13.13 16.58
CA LEU A 198 8.90 14.30 15.70
C LEU A 198 7.72 15.20 16.07
N HIS A 199 7.05 14.97 17.21
CA HIS A 199 5.93 15.82 17.62
C HIS A 199 6.30 17.31 17.71
N HIS A 200 7.53 17.59 18.17
CA HIS A 200 8.07 18.95 18.28
C HIS A 200 8.35 19.60 16.92
N LEU A 201 8.58 18.80 15.88
CA LEU A 201 8.77 19.25 14.50
C LEU A 201 7.46 19.28 13.71
N SER A 202 6.34 18.86 14.31
CA SER A 202 5.06 18.87 13.63
C SER A 202 4.59 20.30 13.36
N ALA A 203 4.09 20.55 12.15
CA ALA A 203 3.61 21.86 11.72
C ALA A 203 2.47 22.38 12.62
N ASP A 204 1.72 21.48 13.26
CA ASP A 204 0.65 21.83 14.18
C ASP A 204 1.20 22.39 15.51
N HIS A 205 2.30 21.83 16.03
CA HIS A 205 2.99 22.39 17.18
C HIS A 205 3.61 23.76 16.87
N GLN A 206 4.22 23.91 15.69
CA GLN A 206 4.73 25.22 15.23
C GLN A 206 3.61 26.25 15.06
N ARG A 207 2.44 25.86 14.52
CA ARG A 207 1.26 26.73 14.45
C ARG A 207 0.79 27.16 15.83
N HIS A 208 0.70 26.25 16.78
CA HIS A 208 0.29 26.58 18.15
C HIS A 208 1.28 27.54 18.82
N GLN A 209 2.60 27.33 18.65
CA GLN A 209 3.61 28.29 19.15
C GLN A 209 3.47 29.66 18.48
N ALA A 210 3.25 29.71 17.16
CA ALA A 210 3.05 30.97 16.45
C ALA A 210 1.78 31.70 16.93
N PHE A 211 0.68 30.98 17.16
CA PHE A 211 -0.55 31.56 17.73
C PHE A 211 -0.33 32.06 19.16
N GLN A 212 0.38 31.31 20.01
CA GLN A 212 0.72 31.77 21.36
C GLN A 212 1.61 33.01 21.33
N ALA A 213 2.59 33.08 20.43
CA ALA A 213 3.43 34.26 20.26
C ALA A 213 2.61 35.49 19.82
N LEU A 214 1.65 35.31 18.90
CA LEU A 214 0.69 36.34 18.49
C LEU A 214 -0.24 36.77 19.64
N GLU A 215 -0.71 35.84 20.46
CA GLU A 215 -1.56 36.14 21.63
C GLU A 215 -0.78 36.96 22.68
N ILE A 216 0.46 36.56 22.98
CA ILE A 216 1.37 37.31 23.87
C ILE A 216 1.60 38.72 23.32
N GLN A 217 1.84 38.86 22.01
CA GLN A 217 2.00 40.16 21.38
C GLN A 217 0.72 41.01 21.46
N ALA A 218 -0.46 40.40 21.25
CA ALA A 218 -1.74 41.08 21.34
C ALA A 218 -2.03 41.58 22.77
N GLN A 219 -1.60 40.84 23.80
CA GLN A 219 -1.72 41.26 25.20
C GLN A 219 -0.76 42.39 25.58
N ALA A 220 0.33 42.59 24.83
CA ALA A 220 1.27 43.70 25.05
C ALA A 220 0.78 45.04 24.44
N LEU A 221 -0.10 45.01 23.44
CA LEU A 221 -0.63 46.21 22.77
C LEU A 221 -1.40 47.17 23.71
N PRO A 222 -2.31 46.71 24.59
CA PRO A 222 -2.97 47.57 25.58
C PRO A 222 -1.99 48.18 26.59
N GLN A 223 -0.92 47.47 26.94
CA GLN A 223 0.10 47.97 27.85
C GLN A 223 0.89 49.13 27.22
N MET A 224 1.20 49.02 25.92
CA MET A 224 1.79 50.12 25.15
C MET A 224 0.83 51.33 25.05
N ALA A 225 -0.46 51.10 24.78
CA ALA A 225 -1.46 52.17 24.73
C ALA A 225 -1.59 52.90 26.08
N SER A 226 -1.69 52.16 27.19
CA SER A 226 -1.75 52.76 28.53
C SER A 226 -0.45 53.46 28.95
N ALA A 227 0.71 53.02 28.44
CA ALA A 227 1.97 53.73 28.66
C ALA A 227 2.01 55.05 27.87
N MET A 228 1.47 55.07 26.64
CA MET A 228 1.32 56.30 25.86
C MET A 228 0.33 57.27 26.50
N GLU A 229 -0.84 56.81 26.97
CA GLU A 229 -1.80 57.65 27.69
C GLU A 229 -1.18 58.28 28.95
N ARG A 230 -0.41 57.52 29.72
CA ARG A 230 0.31 58.05 30.89
C ARG A 230 1.39 59.06 30.50
N MET A 231 2.01 58.90 29.34
CA MET A 231 3.01 59.84 28.84
C MET A 231 2.38 61.15 28.35
N THR A 232 1.27 61.11 27.62
CA THR A 232 0.51 62.31 27.25
C THR A 232 -0.05 63.03 28.47
N ALA A 233 -0.60 62.31 29.45
CA ALA A 233 -1.08 62.92 30.69
C ALA A 233 0.04 63.63 31.46
N ARG A 234 1.25 63.06 31.52
CA ARG A 234 2.41 63.74 32.12
C ARG A 234 2.86 64.97 31.32
N MET A 235 2.77 64.93 29.98
CA MET A 235 3.09 66.08 29.15
C MET A 235 2.09 67.23 29.35
N GLU A 236 0.79 66.94 29.44
CA GLU A 236 -0.24 67.93 29.79
C GLU A 236 0.04 68.57 31.15
N GLN A 237 0.33 67.75 32.16
CA GLN A 237 0.59 68.23 33.52
C GLN A 237 1.87 69.09 33.61
N LEU A 238 2.92 68.75 32.85
CA LEU A 238 4.11 69.59 32.71
C LEU A 238 3.80 70.91 32.00
N GLY A 239 2.95 70.87 30.95
CA GLY A 239 2.49 72.06 30.23
C GLY A 239 1.74 73.03 31.15
N GLU A 240 0.80 72.53 31.95
CA GLU A 240 0.06 73.32 32.93
C GLU A 240 0.98 73.91 34.02
N GLN A 241 1.95 73.13 34.53
CA GLN A 241 2.92 73.63 35.51
C GLN A 241 3.82 74.73 34.94
N LEU A 242 4.28 74.57 33.69
CA LEU A 242 5.08 75.59 33.00
C LEU A 242 4.25 76.86 32.77
N GLU A 243 2.99 76.74 32.34
CA GLU A 243 2.08 77.87 32.16
C GLU A 243 1.79 78.60 33.48
N GLN A 244 1.54 77.86 34.57
CA GLN A 244 1.37 78.43 35.91
C GLN A 244 2.64 79.12 36.41
N SER A 245 3.82 78.55 36.15
CA SER A 245 5.08 79.18 36.51
C SER A 245 5.36 80.45 35.71
N LEU A 246 4.99 80.50 34.43
CA LEU A 246 5.18 81.66 33.56
C LEU A 246 4.20 82.78 33.92
N THR A 247 2.93 82.45 34.16
CA THR A 247 1.91 83.43 34.59
C THR A 247 2.21 84.00 35.97
N ARG A 248 2.72 83.18 36.90
CA ARG A 248 3.18 83.63 38.22
C ARG A 248 4.38 84.58 38.14
N ASN A 249 5.35 84.29 37.28
CA ASN A 249 6.50 85.18 37.03
C ASN A 249 6.15 86.48 36.30
N GLN A 250 4.99 86.58 35.65
CA GLN A 250 4.51 87.82 35.01
C GLN A 250 3.68 88.72 35.95
N GLN A 251 3.31 88.23 37.13
CA GLN A 251 2.53 88.96 38.13
C GLN A 251 3.40 89.55 39.26
N GLU A 252 4.69 89.22 39.30
CA GLU A 252 5.73 89.90 40.10
C GLU A 252 6.45 90.96 39.24
#